data_AF-A0A7K2VZH7-F1
#
_entry.id   AF-A0A7K2VZH7-F1
#
_cell.length_a   1.000
_cell.length_b   1.000
_cell.length_c   1.000
_cell.angle_alpha   90.00
_cell.angle_beta   90.00
_cell.angle_gamma   90.00
#
_symmetry.space_group_name_H-M   'P 1'
#
loop_
_entity.id
_entity.type
_entity.pdbx_description
1 polymer ?
#
loop_
_entity_poly.entity_id
_entity_poly.type
_entity_poly.pdbx_seq_one_letter_code
_entity_poly.pdbx_strand_id
1 'polypeptide(L)'
;MRSGRYPLAVEGPVMRAVDRLVPGVSTVTRYIRYHSLYAAIAAHAERNAWDITACRRAVRRSEVLLAALQHHMEADPAWLAHGVDRVRRFCTGELELARAADEEQLSQSYSPRRWGFWDQYGGPATVLGTVHVRDGVLRPGRHACPPAVKKLFAPLLSLAERDVVSFTDLETAGQAALGVPCPAERAWLTDVLTATRGGGTHAQGDWEASDRTRRATLRILGRAIDLHGHEGDGYQETLRSAVAFGGEATTDPVLAAIPETAGWRGVLLRHYSVGAWRRLWAALVAGVGSKDGEADRSAEELRDWLAQKAPDANVRRVLDDLPPLKNAAGQLLPVERQLLTQGADAPITNVLLLMVGALRSREGHLPDDVRAVFLGRQRRWAEFLDPTWVDGLIDDYADRPVRDLAARLVDDMLAQSRRVALAKLRTDPATGGLKIFSRLHLRNERYFKTGDEGDSDIGTRIPQLGSLAAQLGLFAVRDNCHTLTSEGRRILETNP
;
A
#
# COMPACT_ATOMS: atom_id res chain seq x y z
N MET A 1 19.01 10.65 -2.00
CA MET A 1 18.12 11.84 -2.05
C MET A 1 16.67 11.36 -2.09
N ARG A 2 15.76 11.93 -1.27
CA ARG A 2 14.31 11.65 -1.40
C ARG A 2 13.80 12.46 -2.60
N SER A 3 13.56 11.82 -3.74
CA SER A 3 12.77 12.43 -4.82
C SER A 3 11.34 12.64 -4.32
N GLY A 4 10.67 13.72 -4.76
CA GLY A 4 9.31 14.03 -4.34
C GLY A 4 8.37 12.87 -4.65
N ARG A 5 7.75 12.25 -3.62
CA ARG A 5 6.65 11.30 -3.82
C ARG A 5 5.36 12.09 -4.07
N TYR A 6 4.51 11.59 -4.96
CA TYR A 6 3.17 12.13 -5.25
C TYR A 6 3.19 13.58 -5.77
N PRO A 7 3.67 13.80 -7.02
CA PRO A 7 3.81 15.12 -7.62
C PRO A 7 2.45 15.79 -7.89
N LEU A 8 1.39 15.01 -8.16
CA LEU A 8 0.04 15.55 -8.37
C LEU A 8 -0.83 15.59 -7.10
N ALA A 9 -0.42 14.89 -6.04
CA ALA A 9 -1.16 14.76 -4.77
C ALA A 9 -2.60 14.20 -4.90
N VAL A 10 -2.88 13.43 -5.95
CA VAL A 10 -4.19 12.81 -6.24
C VAL A 10 -4.47 11.57 -5.40
N GLU A 11 -3.43 11.01 -4.77
CA GLU A 11 -3.46 9.77 -4.00
C GLU A 11 -4.14 9.91 -2.62
N GLY A 12 -4.24 11.14 -2.11
CA GLY A 12 -4.66 11.46 -0.75
C GLY A 12 -6.00 10.82 -0.32
N PRO A 13 -7.10 10.95 -1.10
CA PRO A 13 -8.38 10.34 -0.77
C PRO A 13 -8.31 8.82 -0.59
N VAL A 14 -7.64 8.11 -1.51
CA VAL A 14 -7.49 6.65 -1.44
C VAL A 14 -6.65 6.26 -0.24
N MET A 15 -5.50 6.91 0.00
CA MET A 15 -4.64 6.60 1.14
C MET A 15 -5.37 6.78 2.48
N ARG A 16 -6.13 7.87 2.65
CA ARG A 16 -6.91 8.14 3.87
C ARG A 16 -8.01 7.10 4.09
N ALA A 17 -8.69 6.68 3.02
CA ALA A 17 -9.74 5.67 3.11
C ALA A 17 -9.15 4.28 3.42
N VAL A 18 -8.04 3.90 2.78
CA VAL A 18 -7.31 2.66 3.06
C VAL A 18 -6.77 2.63 4.50
N ASP A 19 -6.27 3.75 5.03
CA ASP A 19 -5.87 3.87 6.43
C ASP A 19 -7.01 3.54 7.40
N ARG A 20 -8.23 3.95 7.05
CA ARG A 20 -9.43 3.67 7.84
C ARG A 20 -9.91 2.22 7.68
N LEU A 21 -9.87 1.68 6.46
CA LEU A 21 -10.45 0.36 6.13
C LEU A 21 -9.53 -0.82 6.51
N VAL A 22 -8.21 -0.65 6.47
CA VAL A 22 -7.24 -1.69 6.89
C VAL A 22 -6.25 -1.15 7.94
N PRO A 23 -6.75 -0.78 9.13
CA PRO A 23 -5.89 -0.31 10.20
C PRO A 23 -5.01 -1.46 10.70
N GLY A 24 -3.73 -1.18 10.96
CA GLY A 24 -2.79 -2.19 11.44
C GLY A 24 -2.07 -2.98 10.34
N VAL A 25 -2.26 -2.63 9.07
CA VAL A 25 -1.51 -3.18 7.93
C VAL A 25 -0.87 -2.01 7.18
N SER A 26 0.34 -2.20 6.64
CA SER A 26 0.99 -1.23 5.75
C SER A 26 1.23 -1.83 4.36
N THR A 27 1.66 -1.01 3.41
CA THR A 27 2.04 -1.45 2.06
C THR A 27 3.39 -2.16 1.98
N VAL A 28 4.16 -2.22 3.08
CA VAL A 28 5.51 -2.81 3.11
C VAL A 28 5.63 -4.00 4.07
N THR A 29 4.72 -4.12 5.03
CA THR A 29 4.66 -5.23 5.99
C THR A 29 3.98 -6.43 5.34
N ARG A 30 4.77 -7.44 4.95
CA ARG A 30 4.26 -8.67 4.32
C ARG A 30 4.44 -9.94 5.14
N TYR A 31 5.15 -9.87 6.27
CA TYR A 31 5.51 -11.04 7.08
C TYR A 31 5.02 -10.91 8.50
N ILE A 32 4.26 -11.90 8.97
CA ILE A 32 3.74 -11.88 10.35
C ILE A 32 4.87 -12.06 11.38
N ARG A 33 5.99 -12.71 11.00
CA ARG A 33 7.15 -12.96 11.87
C ARG A 33 7.69 -11.68 12.51
N TYR A 34 7.70 -10.56 11.79
CA TYR A 34 8.16 -9.29 12.34
C TYR A 34 7.23 -8.78 13.44
N HIS A 35 5.91 -8.98 13.34
CA HIS A 35 4.99 -8.63 14.42
C HIS A 35 5.27 -9.47 15.68
N SER A 36 5.54 -10.77 15.52
CA SER A 36 5.97 -11.64 16.63
C SER A 36 7.29 -11.19 17.24
N LEU A 37 8.29 -10.87 16.40
CA LEU A 37 9.61 -10.42 16.82
C LEU A 37 9.51 -9.15 17.68
N TYR A 38 8.81 -8.12 17.20
CA TYR A 38 8.69 -6.87 17.95
C TYR A 38 7.90 -7.03 19.25
N ALA A 39 6.89 -7.90 19.27
CA ALA A 39 6.16 -8.19 20.50
C ALA A 39 7.02 -8.97 21.52
N ALA A 40 7.89 -9.87 21.06
CA ALA A 40 8.87 -10.55 21.91
C ALA A 40 9.93 -9.59 22.45
N ILE A 41 10.47 -8.68 21.61
CA ILE A 41 11.37 -7.61 22.02
C ILE A 41 10.71 -6.73 23.08
N ALA A 42 9.46 -6.31 22.86
CA ALA A 42 8.73 -5.47 23.80
C ALA A 42 8.56 -6.14 25.18
N ALA A 43 8.22 -7.43 25.20
CA ALA A 43 8.15 -8.21 26.44
C ALA A 43 9.52 -8.41 27.11
N HIS A 44 10.59 -8.52 26.33
CA HIS A 44 11.94 -8.59 26.87
C HIS A 44 12.42 -7.23 27.41
N ALA A 45 12.08 -6.13 26.74
CA ALA A 45 12.40 -4.77 27.15
C ALA A 45 11.72 -4.38 28.47
N GLU A 46 10.46 -4.76 28.68
CA GLU A 46 9.77 -4.53 29.97
C GLU A 46 10.43 -5.30 31.11
N ARG A 47 10.70 -6.60 30.90
CA ARG A 47 11.30 -7.47 31.93
C ARG A 47 12.68 -7.01 32.39
N ASN A 48 13.46 -6.42 31.48
CA ASN A 48 14.82 -5.95 31.77
C ASN A 48 14.88 -4.43 32.01
N ALA A 49 13.74 -3.75 32.16
CA ALA A 49 13.64 -2.31 32.36
C ALA A 49 14.49 -1.49 31.36
N TRP A 50 14.55 -1.93 30.10
CA TRP A 50 15.37 -1.28 29.08
C TRP A 50 14.95 0.17 28.85
N ASP A 51 15.94 1.03 28.66
CA ASP A 51 15.75 2.38 28.16
C ASP A 51 15.61 2.40 26.62
N ILE A 52 15.49 3.60 26.06
CA ILE A 52 15.37 3.80 24.61
C ILE A 52 16.60 3.29 23.84
N THR A 53 17.79 3.38 24.42
CA THR A 53 19.05 3.03 23.76
C THR A 53 19.22 1.52 23.70
N ALA A 54 19.03 0.83 24.83
CA ALA A 54 19.09 -0.63 24.91
C ALA A 54 18.00 -1.27 24.03
N CYS A 55 16.78 -0.75 24.07
CA CYS A 55 15.70 -1.25 23.24
C CYS A 55 15.95 -1.04 21.74
N ARG A 56 16.47 0.12 21.33
CA ARG A 56 16.80 0.38 19.93
C ARG A 56 17.93 -0.51 19.44
N ARG A 57 18.98 -0.69 20.24
CA ARG A 57 20.10 -1.60 19.93
C ARG A 57 19.59 -3.02 19.72
N ALA A 58 18.73 -3.51 20.63
CA ALA A 58 18.13 -4.84 20.52
C ALA A 58 17.28 -4.98 19.25
N VAL A 59 16.42 -4.00 18.94
CA VAL A 59 15.64 -4.00 17.68
C VAL A 59 16.55 -4.14 16.46
N ARG A 60 17.58 -3.31 16.36
CA ARG A 60 18.50 -3.31 15.21
C ARG A 60 19.24 -4.63 15.08
N ARG A 61 19.81 -5.12 16.18
CA ARG A 61 20.56 -6.37 16.21
C ARG A 61 19.68 -7.58 15.91
N SER A 62 18.45 -7.62 16.43
CA SER A 62 17.52 -8.70 16.13
C SER A 62 17.09 -8.73 14.65
N GLU A 63 16.91 -7.58 14.01
CA GLU A 63 16.63 -7.51 12.57
C GLU A 63 17.82 -8.01 11.72
N VAL A 64 19.05 -7.65 12.10
CA VAL A 64 20.26 -8.17 11.45
C VAL A 64 20.39 -9.67 11.63
N LEU A 65 20.21 -10.19 12.84
CA LEU A 65 20.25 -11.63 13.12
C LEU A 65 19.22 -12.40 12.31
N LEU A 66 17.98 -11.90 12.22
CA LEU A 66 16.94 -12.52 11.39
C LEU A 66 17.34 -12.56 9.91
N ALA A 67 17.93 -11.49 9.39
CA ALA A 67 18.39 -11.41 8.01
C ALA A 67 19.60 -12.30 7.73
N ALA A 68 20.57 -12.37 8.65
CA ALA A 68 21.72 -13.25 8.56
C ALA A 68 21.28 -14.71 8.63
N LEU A 69 20.33 -15.06 9.51
CA LEU A 69 19.78 -16.41 9.63
C LEU A 69 19.10 -16.83 8.32
N GLN A 70 18.28 -15.96 7.74
CA GLN A 70 17.63 -16.22 6.45
C GLN A 70 18.64 -16.45 5.33
N HIS A 71 19.74 -15.69 5.33
CA HIS A 71 20.80 -15.85 4.34
C HIS A 71 21.59 -17.15 4.53
N HIS A 72 21.94 -17.47 5.78
CA HIS A 72 22.77 -18.64 6.14
C HIS A 72 22.05 -19.96 5.89
N MET A 73 20.75 -20.04 6.17
CA MET A 73 19.98 -21.27 6.00
C MET A 73 19.61 -21.60 4.54
N GLU A 74 20.10 -20.85 3.55
CA GLU A 74 19.69 -20.93 2.13
C GLU A 74 18.17 -21.04 1.98
N ALA A 75 17.45 -20.31 2.83
CA ALA A 75 16.03 -20.49 2.97
C ALA A 75 15.28 -20.10 1.69
N ASP A 76 14.14 -20.76 1.48
CA ASP A 76 13.30 -20.63 0.29
C ASP A 76 13.23 -19.16 -0.20
N PRO A 77 13.58 -18.90 -1.49
CA PRO A 77 13.63 -17.55 -2.04
C PRO A 77 12.29 -16.79 -1.96
N ALA A 78 11.16 -17.46 -1.68
CA ALA A 78 9.89 -16.82 -1.35
C ALA A 78 9.95 -15.97 -0.06
N TRP A 79 10.89 -16.26 0.85
CA TRP A 79 11.07 -15.59 2.13
C TRP A 79 12.37 -14.78 2.13
N LEU A 80 12.23 -13.45 1.99
CA LEU A 80 13.36 -12.53 1.97
C LEU A 80 13.26 -11.56 3.13
N ALA A 81 14.15 -11.72 4.10
CA ALA A 81 14.27 -10.82 5.24
C ALA A 81 14.63 -9.41 4.78
N HIS A 82 14.08 -8.41 5.48
CA HIS A 82 14.36 -7.02 5.17
C HIS A 82 15.84 -6.70 5.39
N GLY A 83 16.45 -6.06 4.40
CA GLY A 83 17.86 -5.65 4.48
C GLY A 83 18.87 -6.79 4.26
N VAL A 84 18.43 -8.01 3.89
CA VAL A 84 19.31 -9.16 3.68
C VAL A 84 20.49 -8.83 2.76
N ASP A 85 20.26 -8.14 1.64
CA ASP A 85 21.33 -7.77 0.70
C ASP A 85 22.43 -6.92 1.34
N ARG A 86 22.07 -6.06 2.30
CA ARG A 86 23.04 -5.23 3.05
C ARG A 86 23.70 -5.99 4.20
N VAL A 87 23.05 -7.02 4.73
CA VAL A 87 23.58 -7.85 5.81
C VAL A 87 24.66 -8.80 5.29
N ARG A 88 24.51 -9.33 4.07
CA ARG A 88 25.45 -10.30 3.45
C ARG A 88 26.93 -9.91 3.57
N ARG A 89 27.27 -8.63 3.39
CA ARG A 89 28.67 -8.15 3.48
C ARG A 89 29.29 -8.24 4.87
N PHE A 90 28.48 -8.46 5.91
CA PHE A 90 28.94 -8.64 7.29
C PHE A 90 29.01 -10.12 7.70
N CYS A 91 28.72 -11.03 6.76
CA CYS A 91 28.74 -12.47 6.97
C CYS A 91 30.01 -13.08 6.33
N THR A 92 31.19 -12.77 6.86
CA THR A 92 32.49 -13.24 6.34
C THR A 92 33.10 -14.30 7.25
N GLY A 93 32.52 -15.51 7.24
CA GLY A 93 32.89 -16.63 8.13
C GLY A 93 32.18 -16.61 9.48
N GLU A 94 31.85 -15.43 9.97
CA GLU A 94 30.95 -15.15 11.10
C GLU A 94 30.18 -13.85 10.83
N LEU A 95 29.21 -13.53 11.69
CA LEU A 95 28.43 -12.29 11.60
C LEU A 95 29.05 -11.19 12.47
N GLU A 96 29.53 -10.11 11.85
CA GLU A 96 29.94 -8.87 12.53
C GLU A 96 28.71 -8.05 12.99
N LEU A 97 27.97 -8.55 13.99
CA LEU A 97 26.66 -8.04 14.40
C LEU A 97 26.68 -6.57 14.85
N ALA A 98 27.65 -6.15 15.65
CA ALA A 98 27.75 -4.77 16.13
C ALA A 98 27.88 -3.78 14.96
N ARG A 99 28.77 -4.08 14.01
CA ARG A 99 29.02 -3.25 12.84
C ARG A 99 27.84 -3.25 11.87
N ALA A 100 27.20 -4.42 11.67
CA ALA A 100 26.02 -4.55 10.83
C ALA A 100 24.85 -3.71 11.36
N ALA A 101 24.65 -3.70 12.67
CA ALA A 101 23.57 -2.99 13.38
C ALA A 101 23.94 -1.57 13.83
N ASP A 102 25.06 -1.02 13.38
CA ASP A 102 25.62 0.25 13.86
C ASP A 102 24.63 1.43 13.78
N GLU A 103 24.62 2.27 14.80
CA GLU A 103 23.70 3.41 14.94
C GLU A 103 24.29 4.76 14.52
N GLU A 104 25.61 4.86 14.43
CA GLU A 104 26.34 6.10 14.15
C GLU A 104 26.58 6.26 12.64
N GLN A 105 26.89 5.16 11.97
CA GLN A 105 27.14 5.05 10.53
C GLN A 105 25.96 4.40 9.82
N LEU A 106 24.75 4.97 10.00
CA LEU A 106 23.50 4.41 9.46
C LEU A 106 23.56 4.09 7.96
N SER A 107 24.25 4.91 7.16
CA SER A 107 24.42 4.68 5.71
C SER A 107 25.25 3.43 5.39
N GLN A 108 26.18 3.07 6.29
CA GLN A 108 27.04 1.90 6.20
C GLN A 108 26.48 0.69 6.95
N SER A 109 25.44 0.85 7.76
CA SER A 109 24.75 -0.27 8.43
C SER A 109 23.77 -1.02 7.51
N TYR A 110 23.09 -2.04 8.06
CA TYR A 110 22.01 -2.77 7.37
C TYR A 110 20.82 -1.87 6.99
N SER A 111 20.57 -0.77 7.72
CA SER A 111 19.43 0.12 7.48
C SER A 111 19.77 1.59 7.79
N PRO A 112 19.47 2.53 6.86
CA PRO A 112 19.75 3.95 7.07
C PRO A 112 18.79 4.62 8.07
N ARG A 113 17.86 3.85 8.65
CA ARG A 113 16.85 4.34 9.60
C ARG A 113 17.32 4.10 11.02
N ARG A 114 17.08 5.05 11.92
CA ARG A 114 17.55 4.96 13.32
C ARG A 114 16.99 3.72 14.04
N TRP A 115 15.71 3.41 13.87
CA TRP A 115 15.07 2.22 14.44
C TRP A 115 15.03 1.01 13.50
N GLY A 116 15.77 1.04 12.38
CA GLY A 116 15.73 -0.08 11.45
C GLY A 116 14.42 -0.19 10.68
N PHE A 117 13.89 -1.40 10.54
CA PHE A 117 12.60 -1.66 9.89
C PHE A 117 11.40 -1.45 10.84
N TRP A 118 11.62 -1.30 12.15
CA TRP A 118 10.58 -0.86 13.08
C TRP A 118 9.93 0.46 12.64
N ASP A 119 10.67 1.38 11.98
CA ASP A 119 10.10 2.61 11.41
C ASP A 119 8.96 2.36 10.40
N GLN A 120 8.87 1.15 9.84
CA GLN A 120 7.83 0.74 8.90
C GLN A 120 6.77 -0.15 9.56
N TYR A 121 7.15 -0.94 10.57
CA TYR A 121 6.26 -1.88 11.27
C TYR A 121 5.60 -1.28 12.52
N GLY A 122 6.16 -0.22 13.11
CA GLY A 122 5.79 0.27 14.42
C GLY A 122 4.38 0.85 14.47
N GLY A 123 3.98 1.61 13.46
CA GLY A 123 2.60 2.08 13.30
C GLY A 123 1.61 0.91 13.24
N PRO A 124 1.76 -0.03 12.28
CA PRO A 124 0.97 -1.25 12.21
C PRO A 124 0.91 -2.04 13.52
N ALA A 125 2.06 -2.34 14.15
CA ALA A 125 2.12 -3.11 15.41
C ALA A 125 1.44 -2.40 16.59
N THR A 126 1.53 -1.07 16.64
CA THR A 126 0.83 -0.27 17.66
C THR A 126 -0.68 -0.28 17.46
N VAL A 127 -1.15 -0.12 16.22
CA VAL A 127 -2.58 -0.18 15.89
C VAL A 127 -3.15 -1.58 16.13
N LEU A 128 -2.39 -2.63 15.79
CA LEU A 128 -2.73 -4.02 16.12
C LEU A 128 -2.68 -4.31 17.62
N GLY A 129 -2.14 -3.40 18.44
CA GLY A 129 -2.05 -3.58 19.88
C GLY A 129 -1.09 -4.68 20.33
N THR A 130 -0.19 -5.16 19.45
CA THR A 130 0.83 -6.15 19.83
C THR A 130 2.01 -5.52 20.55
N VAL A 131 2.24 -4.22 20.31
CA VAL A 131 3.27 -3.40 20.94
C VAL A 131 2.66 -2.06 21.33
N HIS A 132 3.12 -1.48 22.43
CA HIS A 132 2.87 -0.10 22.82
C HIS A 132 4.21 0.65 22.91
N VAL A 133 4.24 1.93 22.58
CA VAL A 133 5.46 2.75 22.71
C VAL A 133 5.29 3.72 23.86
N ARG A 134 6.08 3.55 24.93
CA ARG A 134 6.11 4.41 26.12
C ARG A 134 7.50 5.02 26.25
N ASP A 135 7.58 6.35 26.30
CA ASP A 135 8.85 7.11 26.37
C ASP A 135 9.83 6.74 25.24
N GLY A 136 9.31 6.43 24.06
CA GLY A 136 10.09 5.99 22.90
C GLY A 136 10.58 4.53 22.98
N VAL A 137 10.21 3.77 24.00
CA VAL A 137 10.60 2.36 24.20
C VAL A 137 9.45 1.42 23.85
N LEU A 138 9.76 0.27 23.24
CA LEU A 138 8.78 -0.79 22.97
C LEU A 138 8.38 -1.47 24.29
N ARG A 139 7.07 -1.58 24.52
CA ARG A 139 6.42 -2.21 25.67
C ARG A 139 5.32 -3.17 25.18
N PRO A 140 4.93 -4.20 25.96
CA PRO A 140 3.82 -5.07 25.60
C PRO A 140 2.56 -4.25 25.31
N GLY A 141 1.90 -4.53 24.19
CA GLY A 141 0.60 -3.95 23.89
C GLY A 141 -0.55 -4.69 24.59
N ARG A 142 -1.79 -4.26 24.33
CA ARG A 142 -3.01 -4.88 24.86
C ARG A 142 -3.13 -6.37 24.52
N HIS A 143 -2.58 -6.79 23.39
CA HIS A 143 -2.49 -8.19 22.98
C HIS A 143 -1.09 -8.72 23.30
N ALA A 144 -0.90 -9.16 24.55
CA ALA A 144 0.40 -9.56 25.05
C ALA A 144 1.01 -10.75 24.29
N CYS A 145 2.33 -10.69 24.07
CA CYS A 145 3.09 -11.76 23.42
C CYS A 145 3.01 -13.07 24.23
N PRO A 146 2.51 -14.18 23.65
CA PRO A 146 2.37 -15.45 24.36
C PRO A 146 3.71 -16.03 24.83
N PRO A 147 3.73 -16.82 25.93
CA PRO A 147 4.96 -17.48 26.41
C PRO A 147 5.70 -18.30 25.35
N ALA A 148 4.98 -19.04 24.52
CA ALA A 148 5.57 -19.84 23.44
C ALA A 148 6.28 -18.96 22.39
N VAL A 149 5.71 -17.81 22.03
CA VAL A 149 6.35 -16.86 21.10
C VAL A 149 7.57 -16.20 21.75
N LYS A 150 7.49 -15.84 23.04
CA LYS A 150 8.67 -15.34 23.78
C LYS A 150 9.81 -16.36 23.81
N LYS A 151 9.48 -17.65 23.98
CA LYS A 151 10.47 -18.75 23.96
C LYS A 151 11.10 -18.92 22.58
N LEU A 152 10.31 -18.79 21.51
CA LEU A 152 10.78 -18.87 20.13
C LEU A 152 11.91 -17.87 19.83
N PHE A 153 11.77 -16.62 20.28
CA PHE A 153 12.74 -15.56 20.03
C PHE A 153 13.84 -15.43 21.10
N ALA A 154 13.77 -16.22 22.19
CA ALA A 154 14.74 -16.11 23.27
C ALA A 154 16.20 -16.36 22.82
N PRO A 155 16.50 -17.37 21.98
CA PRO A 155 17.87 -17.55 21.46
C PRO A 155 18.35 -16.35 20.65
N LEU A 156 17.49 -15.81 19.77
CA LEU A 156 17.82 -14.65 18.93
C LEU A 156 18.10 -13.40 19.78
N LEU A 157 17.31 -13.17 20.83
CA LEU A 157 17.51 -12.05 21.76
C LEU A 157 18.78 -12.20 22.59
N SER A 158 19.14 -13.42 23.00
CA SER A 158 20.41 -13.70 23.67
C SER A 158 21.62 -13.40 22.76
N LEU A 159 21.55 -13.80 21.49
CA LEU A 159 22.60 -13.47 20.51
C LEU A 159 22.72 -11.97 20.23
N ALA A 160 21.63 -11.20 20.39
CA ALA A 160 21.62 -9.76 20.18
C ALA A 160 22.47 -8.97 21.20
N GLU A 161 22.92 -9.60 22.28
CA GLU A 161 23.82 -8.99 23.26
C GLU A 161 25.29 -9.04 22.80
N ARG A 162 25.62 -9.91 21.85
CA ARG A 162 26.99 -10.11 21.35
C ARG A 162 27.36 -9.08 20.28
N ASP A 163 28.66 -8.88 20.09
CA ASP A 163 29.20 -8.04 19.01
C ASP A 163 29.48 -8.84 17.73
N VAL A 164 29.82 -10.11 17.89
CA VAL A 164 30.11 -11.07 16.83
C VAL A 164 29.37 -12.38 17.13
N VAL A 165 28.81 -13.01 16.10
CA VAL A 165 28.02 -14.25 16.24
C VAL A 165 28.51 -15.28 15.22
N SER A 166 28.92 -16.45 15.71
CA SER A 166 29.27 -17.58 14.85
C SER A 166 28.02 -18.12 14.14
N PHE A 167 28.18 -18.69 12.94
CA PHE A 167 27.02 -19.28 12.25
C PHE A 167 26.44 -20.50 12.99
N THR A 168 27.26 -21.26 13.70
CA THR A 168 26.79 -22.34 14.58
C THR A 168 25.92 -21.82 15.72
N ASP A 169 26.30 -20.70 16.34
CA ASP A 169 25.44 -20.03 17.33
C ASP A 169 24.14 -19.51 16.68
N LEU A 170 24.23 -18.94 15.48
CA LEU A 170 23.08 -18.42 14.74
C LEU A 170 22.04 -19.51 14.45
N GLU A 171 22.47 -20.72 14.10
CA GLU A 171 21.61 -21.88 13.86
C GLU A 171 20.76 -22.26 15.09
N THR A 172 21.23 -21.98 16.31
CA THR A 172 20.43 -22.20 17.54
C THR A 172 19.16 -21.35 17.59
N ALA A 173 19.13 -20.24 16.84
CA ALA A 173 17.96 -19.38 16.65
C ALA A 173 17.14 -19.74 15.40
N GLY A 174 17.43 -20.86 14.71
CA GLY A 174 16.82 -21.27 13.45
C GLY A 174 15.30 -21.24 13.40
N GLN A 175 14.63 -21.54 14.53
CA GLN A 175 13.16 -21.51 14.61
C GLN A 175 12.58 -20.09 14.43
N ALA A 176 13.37 -19.04 14.66
CA ALA A 176 12.95 -17.65 14.48
C ALA A 176 13.01 -17.17 13.02
N ALA A 177 13.60 -17.96 12.10
CA ALA A 177 13.71 -17.62 10.68
C ALA A 177 12.35 -17.30 10.04
N LEU A 178 12.37 -16.58 8.91
CA LEU A 178 11.14 -16.39 8.14
C LEU A 178 10.68 -17.73 7.57
N GLY A 179 9.37 -17.90 7.48
CA GLY A 179 8.76 -19.14 7.01
C GLY A 179 7.38 -19.33 7.58
N VAL A 180 6.92 -20.58 7.56
CA VAL A 180 5.62 -20.96 8.12
C VAL A 180 5.61 -20.65 9.64
N PRO A 181 4.67 -19.83 10.13
CA PRO A 181 4.58 -19.50 11.55
C PRO A 181 4.30 -20.74 12.40
N CYS A 182 4.86 -20.79 13.60
CA CYS A 182 4.59 -21.89 14.52
C CYS A 182 3.12 -21.84 15.00
N PRO A 183 2.55 -22.95 15.50
CA PRO A 183 1.14 -22.99 15.91
C PRO A 183 0.75 -21.91 16.92
N ALA A 184 1.63 -21.59 17.88
CA ALA A 184 1.36 -20.57 18.88
C ALA A 184 1.32 -19.14 18.31
N GLU A 185 2.22 -18.82 17.37
CA GLU A 185 2.19 -17.54 16.68
C GLU A 185 0.96 -17.43 15.78
N ARG A 186 0.66 -18.50 15.04
CA ARG A 186 -0.51 -18.56 14.16
C ARG A 186 -1.79 -18.34 14.96
N ALA A 187 -2.00 -19.09 16.03
CA ALA A 187 -3.22 -18.95 16.85
C ALA A 187 -3.38 -17.52 17.40
N TRP A 188 -2.31 -16.97 17.98
CA TRP A 188 -2.35 -15.63 18.57
C TRP A 188 -2.54 -14.53 17.52
N LEU A 189 -1.79 -14.55 16.42
CA LEU A 189 -1.89 -13.51 15.39
C LEU A 189 -3.15 -13.64 14.53
N THR A 190 -3.71 -14.84 14.41
CA THR A 190 -5.07 -15.02 13.87
C THR A 190 -6.05 -14.25 14.74
N ASP A 191 -6.12 -14.54 16.04
CA ASP A 191 -7.02 -13.84 16.97
C ASP A 191 -6.88 -12.31 16.88
N VAL A 192 -5.66 -11.79 16.86
CA VAL A 192 -5.39 -10.34 16.71
C VAL A 192 -5.85 -9.81 15.35
N LEU A 193 -5.47 -10.43 14.23
CA LEU A 193 -5.78 -9.91 12.90
C LEU A 193 -7.27 -10.02 12.57
N THR A 194 -7.93 -11.09 13.00
CA THR A 194 -9.35 -11.37 12.73
C THR A 194 -10.27 -10.82 13.82
N ALA A 195 -9.75 -10.19 14.86
CA ALA A 195 -10.50 -9.69 16.02
C ALA A 195 -11.38 -10.79 16.64
N THR A 196 -10.79 -11.96 16.90
CA THR A 196 -11.47 -13.13 17.47
C THR A 196 -10.73 -13.63 18.70
N ARG A 197 -11.40 -14.41 19.56
CA ARG A 197 -10.76 -15.10 20.68
C ARG A 197 -10.89 -16.61 20.54
N GLY A 198 -9.89 -17.32 21.08
CA GLY A 198 -9.98 -18.74 21.37
C GLY A 198 -10.22 -19.58 20.11
N GLY A 199 -9.65 -19.15 18.99
CA GLY A 199 -9.83 -19.82 17.71
C GLY A 199 -11.14 -19.47 17.03
N GLY A 200 -11.51 -18.19 16.95
CA GLY A 200 -12.47 -17.74 15.92
C GLY A 200 -13.77 -17.09 16.37
N THR A 201 -14.06 -17.00 17.68
CA THR A 201 -15.28 -16.34 18.15
C THR A 201 -15.10 -14.81 18.15
N HIS A 202 -15.98 -14.08 17.46
CA HIS A 202 -16.01 -12.62 17.47
C HIS A 202 -17.04 -12.09 18.49
N ALA A 203 -16.60 -11.26 19.43
CA ALA A 203 -17.48 -10.54 20.35
C ALA A 203 -17.20 -9.04 20.26
N GLN A 204 -18.16 -8.26 19.77
CA GLN A 204 -17.94 -6.84 19.39
C GLN A 204 -17.34 -5.98 20.52
N GLY A 205 -17.74 -6.22 21.78
CA GLY A 205 -17.29 -5.48 22.95
C GLY A 205 -15.84 -5.74 23.38
N ASP A 206 -15.24 -6.82 22.88
CA ASP A 206 -13.87 -7.23 23.27
C ASP A 206 -12.77 -6.53 22.45
N TRP A 207 -13.14 -5.78 21.40
CA TRP A 207 -12.23 -5.29 20.37
C TRP A 207 -12.40 -3.80 20.10
N GLU A 208 -11.30 -3.11 19.80
CA GLU A 208 -11.34 -1.71 19.42
C GLU A 208 -11.99 -1.51 18.04
N ALA A 209 -12.45 -0.30 17.75
CA ALA A 209 -13.10 0.00 16.46
C ALA A 209 -12.19 -0.32 15.26
N SER A 210 -10.90 -0.04 15.36
CA SER A 210 -9.91 -0.39 14.33
C SER A 210 -9.82 -1.90 14.10
N ASP A 211 -9.87 -2.70 15.16
CA ASP A 211 -9.81 -4.16 15.05
C ASP A 211 -11.03 -4.72 14.32
N ARG A 212 -12.21 -4.17 14.64
CA ARG A 212 -13.46 -4.53 13.95
C ARG A 212 -13.47 -4.14 12.48
N THR A 213 -12.99 -2.94 12.13
CA THR A 213 -12.92 -2.51 10.73
C THR A 213 -11.88 -3.33 9.93
N ARG A 214 -10.73 -3.68 10.52
CA ARG A 214 -9.79 -4.61 9.89
C ARG A 214 -10.43 -5.99 9.67
N ARG A 215 -11.13 -6.53 10.68
CA ARG A 215 -11.89 -7.78 10.56
C ARG A 215 -12.89 -7.67 9.41
N ALA A 216 -13.69 -6.61 9.35
CA ALA A 216 -14.66 -6.39 8.27
C ALA A 216 -14.00 -6.50 6.89
N THR A 217 -12.84 -5.85 6.68
CA THR A 217 -12.09 -6.00 5.43
C THR A 217 -11.62 -7.44 5.17
N LEU A 218 -11.12 -8.15 6.18
CA LEU A 218 -10.74 -9.56 6.03
C LEU A 218 -11.94 -10.43 5.62
N ARG A 219 -13.12 -10.18 6.19
CA ARG A 219 -14.36 -10.88 5.83
C ARG A 219 -14.78 -10.60 4.40
N ILE A 220 -14.75 -9.32 3.98
CA ILE A 220 -15.01 -8.92 2.59
C ILE A 220 -14.04 -9.61 1.64
N LEU A 221 -12.74 -9.58 1.94
CA LEU A 221 -11.72 -10.22 1.11
C LEU A 221 -11.88 -11.75 1.07
N GLY A 222 -12.15 -12.39 2.21
CA GLY A 222 -12.40 -13.83 2.27
C GLY A 222 -13.62 -14.23 1.43
N ARG A 223 -14.72 -13.47 1.53
CA ARG A 223 -15.92 -13.70 0.71
C ARG A 223 -15.67 -13.44 -0.78
N ALA A 224 -14.89 -12.40 -1.12
CA ALA A 224 -14.51 -12.15 -2.50
C ALA A 224 -13.68 -13.31 -3.09
N ILE A 225 -12.78 -13.91 -2.30
CA ILE A 225 -12.03 -15.11 -2.69
C ILE A 225 -12.96 -16.31 -2.89
N ASP A 226 -13.97 -16.50 -2.03
CA ASP A 226 -14.96 -17.56 -2.23
C ASP A 226 -15.75 -17.41 -3.53
N LEU A 227 -16.04 -16.18 -3.94
CA LEU A 227 -16.84 -15.88 -5.12
C LEU A 227 -16.01 -15.87 -6.43
N HIS A 228 -14.78 -15.35 -6.40
CA HIS A 228 -13.97 -15.07 -7.59
C HIS A 228 -12.51 -15.54 -7.51
N GLY A 229 -12.09 -16.20 -6.43
CA GLY A 229 -10.69 -16.59 -6.21
C GLY A 229 -10.14 -17.62 -7.22
N HIS A 230 -11.04 -18.30 -7.95
CA HIS A 230 -10.70 -19.28 -8.97
C HIS A 230 -10.28 -18.68 -10.33
N GLU A 231 -10.33 -17.35 -10.48
CA GLU A 231 -10.00 -16.67 -11.74
C GLU A 231 -8.48 -16.53 -11.97
N GLY A 232 -7.65 -16.96 -11.00
CA GLY A 232 -6.17 -16.83 -11.08
C GLY A 232 -5.65 -15.41 -10.84
N ASP A 233 -6.56 -14.50 -10.51
CA ASP A 233 -6.29 -13.10 -10.24
C ASP A 233 -5.68 -12.87 -8.85
N GLY A 234 -4.87 -11.84 -8.69
CA GLY A 234 -4.33 -11.44 -7.39
C GLY A 234 -5.41 -10.88 -6.45
N TYR A 235 -5.20 -10.92 -5.13
CA TYR A 235 -6.15 -10.49 -4.09
C TYR A 235 -6.90 -9.17 -4.35
N GLN A 236 -6.22 -8.15 -4.89
CA GLN A 236 -6.88 -6.86 -5.18
C GLN A 236 -7.89 -6.97 -6.32
N GLU A 237 -7.58 -7.77 -7.34
CA GLU A 237 -8.44 -7.92 -8.50
C GLU A 237 -9.64 -8.82 -8.19
N THR A 238 -9.43 -9.89 -7.41
CA THR A 238 -10.51 -10.67 -6.80
C THR A 238 -11.47 -9.77 -6.00
N LEU A 239 -10.95 -8.87 -5.18
CA LEU A 239 -11.77 -7.92 -4.42
C LEU A 239 -12.54 -6.96 -5.32
N ARG A 240 -11.93 -6.48 -6.41
CA ARG A 240 -12.61 -5.63 -7.40
C ARG A 240 -13.75 -6.36 -8.08
N SER A 241 -13.59 -7.64 -8.41
CA SER A 241 -14.63 -8.44 -9.07
C SER A 241 -15.87 -8.55 -8.19
N ALA A 242 -15.68 -8.82 -6.89
CA ALA A 242 -16.80 -8.94 -5.96
C ALA A 242 -17.42 -7.59 -5.51
N VAL A 243 -16.58 -6.56 -5.34
CA VAL A 243 -16.98 -5.34 -4.62
C VAL A 243 -17.10 -4.11 -5.52
N ALA A 244 -16.18 -3.90 -6.46
CA ALA A 244 -16.18 -2.67 -7.26
C ALA A 244 -17.28 -2.67 -8.32
N PHE A 245 -17.53 -3.83 -8.93
CA PHE A 245 -18.45 -4.03 -10.04
C PHE A 245 -19.52 -5.07 -9.69
N GLY A 246 -20.50 -5.27 -10.57
CA GLY A 246 -21.52 -6.29 -10.40
C GLY A 246 -22.57 -5.98 -9.32
N GLY A 247 -23.31 -7.02 -8.94
CA GLY A 247 -24.39 -6.95 -7.96
C GLY A 247 -24.01 -7.49 -6.58
N GLU A 248 -22.93 -8.27 -6.49
CA GLU A 248 -22.55 -9.10 -5.36
C GLU A 248 -22.40 -8.28 -4.07
N ALA A 249 -21.78 -7.10 -4.13
CA ALA A 249 -21.64 -6.24 -2.94
C ALA A 249 -22.98 -5.81 -2.31
N THR A 250 -24.10 -5.97 -3.04
CA THR A 250 -25.47 -5.67 -2.57
C THR A 250 -26.37 -6.90 -2.47
N THR A 251 -26.12 -7.96 -3.24
CA THR A 251 -26.97 -9.16 -3.28
C THR A 251 -26.39 -10.34 -2.49
N ASP A 252 -25.07 -10.40 -2.29
CA ASP A 252 -24.44 -11.41 -1.45
C ASP A 252 -24.70 -11.09 0.03
N PRO A 253 -25.27 -12.02 0.83
CA PRO A 253 -25.71 -11.73 2.19
C PRO A 253 -24.54 -11.38 3.13
N VAL A 254 -23.34 -11.89 2.87
CA VAL A 254 -22.16 -11.58 3.69
C VAL A 254 -21.63 -10.20 3.33
N LEU A 255 -21.45 -9.90 2.04
CA LEU A 255 -20.92 -8.59 1.61
C LEU A 255 -21.90 -7.44 1.95
N ALA A 256 -23.20 -7.64 1.72
CA ALA A 256 -24.23 -6.63 1.96
C ALA A 256 -24.41 -6.31 3.47
N ALA A 257 -24.13 -7.28 4.35
CA ALA A 257 -24.21 -7.09 5.79
C ALA A 257 -23.02 -6.31 6.40
N ILE A 258 -21.95 -6.06 5.63
CA ILE A 258 -20.74 -5.38 6.12
C ILE A 258 -20.74 -3.92 5.64
N PRO A 259 -20.90 -2.92 6.55
CA PRO A 259 -20.95 -1.50 6.16
C PRO A 259 -19.70 -1.02 5.40
N GLU A 260 -18.52 -1.57 5.72
CA GLU A 260 -17.26 -1.25 5.06
C GLU A 260 -17.21 -1.63 3.57
N THR A 261 -18.12 -2.49 3.08
CA THR A 261 -18.21 -2.88 1.66
C THR A 261 -18.40 -1.67 0.75
N ALA A 262 -19.28 -0.74 1.13
CA ALA A 262 -19.49 0.51 0.38
C ALA A 262 -18.23 1.38 0.33
N GLY A 263 -17.49 1.43 1.45
CA GLY A 263 -16.21 2.12 1.54
C GLY A 263 -15.18 1.52 0.59
N TRP A 264 -15.07 0.18 0.54
CA TRP A 264 -14.20 -0.49 -0.42
C TRP A 264 -14.60 -0.24 -1.87
N ARG A 265 -15.89 -0.32 -2.20
CA ARG A 265 -16.38 -0.02 -3.55
C ARG A 265 -15.95 1.39 -3.99
N GLY A 266 -16.11 2.39 -3.13
CA GLY A 266 -15.69 3.76 -3.43
C GLY A 266 -14.18 3.89 -3.61
N VAL A 267 -13.38 3.25 -2.76
CA VAL A 267 -11.92 3.23 -2.85
C VAL A 267 -11.44 2.59 -4.15
N LEU A 268 -11.96 1.41 -4.49
CA LEU A 268 -11.53 0.63 -5.64
C LEU A 268 -11.84 1.34 -6.96
N LEU A 269 -13.00 1.99 -7.05
CA LEU A 269 -13.37 2.81 -8.21
C LEU A 269 -12.46 4.06 -8.30
N ARG A 270 -12.25 4.78 -7.19
CA ARG A 270 -11.38 5.97 -7.17
C ARG A 270 -9.93 5.62 -7.51
N HIS A 271 -9.52 4.40 -7.18
CA HIS A 271 -8.18 3.91 -7.46
C HIS A 271 -7.86 3.92 -8.97
N TYR A 272 -8.83 3.67 -9.85
CA TYR A 272 -8.63 3.75 -11.31
C TYR A 272 -8.29 5.18 -11.76
N SER A 273 -8.99 6.20 -11.27
CA SER A 273 -8.69 7.61 -11.62
C SER A 273 -7.33 8.05 -11.08
N VAL A 274 -6.97 7.60 -9.87
CA VAL A 274 -5.64 7.87 -9.29
C VAL A 274 -4.54 7.22 -10.13
N GLY A 275 -4.72 5.96 -10.51
CA GLY A 275 -3.81 5.24 -11.41
C GLY A 275 -3.66 5.93 -12.76
N ALA A 276 -4.77 6.39 -13.34
CA ALA A 276 -4.79 7.10 -14.61
C ALA A 276 -3.95 8.38 -14.57
N TRP A 277 -4.12 9.22 -13.53
CA TRP A 277 -3.27 10.40 -13.33
C TRP A 277 -1.79 10.06 -13.18
N ARG A 278 -1.47 8.99 -12.43
CA ARG A 278 -0.07 8.57 -12.19
C ARG A 278 0.60 8.10 -13.47
N ARG A 279 -0.07 7.24 -14.25
CA ARG A 279 0.43 6.77 -15.55
C ARG A 279 0.54 7.92 -16.55
N LEU A 280 -0.44 8.82 -16.61
CA LEU A 280 -0.40 9.97 -17.51
C LEU A 280 0.75 10.93 -17.17
N TRP A 281 0.96 11.22 -15.88
CA TRP A 281 2.10 12.02 -15.41
C TRP A 281 3.44 11.35 -15.70
N ALA A 282 3.55 10.04 -15.44
CA ALA A 282 4.76 9.29 -15.73
C ALA A 282 5.11 9.32 -17.23
N ALA A 283 4.11 9.12 -18.10
CA ALA A 283 4.27 9.21 -19.54
C ALA A 283 4.67 10.62 -20.00
N LEU A 284 4.07 11.67 -19.43
CA LEU A 284 4.42 13.06 -19.73
C LEU A 284 5.87 13.37 -19.35
N VAL A 285 6.29 13.03 -18.12
CA VAL A 285 7.68 13.25 -17.67
C VAL A 285 8.66 12.40 -18.47
N ALA A 286 8.29 11.18 -18.85
CA ALA A 286 9.11 10.38 -19.76
C ALA A 286 9.33 11.09 -21.11
N GLY A 287 8.28 11.74 -21.66
CA GLY A 287 8.31 12.47 -22.92
C GLY A 287 9.12 13.77 -22.95
N VAL A 288 9.58 14.28 -21.81
CA VAL A 288 10.39 15.52 -21.73
C VAL A 288 11.80 15.35 -22.28
N GLY A 289 12.45 14.18 -22.13
CA GLY A 289 13.83 14.01 -22.59
C GLY A 289 14.67 12.99 -21.82
N SER A 290 16.00 13.12 -21.84
CA SER A 290 16.94 12.28 -21.07
C SER A 290 17.03 12.73 -19.60
N LYS A 291 17.61 11.89 -18.74
CA LYS A 291 17.75 12.15 -17.29
C LYS A 291 18.81 13.20 -16.96
N ASP A 292 19.66 13.53 -17.94
CA ASP A 292 20.81 14.42 -17.78
C ASP A 292 20.44 15.90 -17.97
N GLY A 293 19.18 16.18 -18.33
CA GLY A 293 18.67 17.55 -18.48
C GLY A 293 19.10 18.25 -19.78
N GLU A 294 19.75 17.52 -20.70
CA GLU A 294 20.18 18.05 -22.01
C GLU A 294 19.01 18.23 -23.00
N ALA A 295 17.92 17.48 -22.79
CA ALA A 295 16.68 17.61 -23.55
C ALA A 295 15.59 18.24 -22.69
N ASP A 296 14.96 19.27 -23.22
CA ASP A 296 13.87 20.00 -22.61
C ASP A 296 12.67 20.11 -23.57
N ARG A 297 11.53 20.53 -23.04
CA ARG A 297 10.30 20.77 -23.80
C ARG A 297 9.63 22.06 -23.36
N SER A 298 9.07 22.82 -24.28
CA SER A 298 8.13 23.89 -23.96
C SER A 298 6.79 23.33 -23.48
N ALA A 299 5.96 24.17 -22.86
CA ALA A 299 4.58 23.79 -22.52
C ALA A 299 3.77 23.40 -23.76
N GLU A 300 4.02 24.06 -24.89
CA GLU A 300 3.37 23.76 -26.17
C GLU A 300 3.74 22.36 -26.69
N GLU A 301 5.03 22.01 -26.70
CA GLU A 301 5.49 20.68 -27.12
C GLU A 301 4.87 19.56 -26.25
N LEU A 302 4.66 19.80 -24.96
CA LEU A 302 4.01 18.85 -24.06
C LEU A 302 2.50 18.75 -24.27
N ARG A 303 1.83 19.86 -24.57
CA ARG A 303 0.41 19.87 -24.95
C ARG A 303 0.20 19.09 -26.24
N ASP A 304 1.02 19.37 -27.25
CA ASP A 304 0.98 18.71 -28.55
C ASP A 304 1.24 17.21 -28.43
N TRP A 305 2.16 16.80 -27.55
CA TRP A 305 2.45 15.38 -27.30
C TRP A 305 1.21 14.57 -26.90
N LEU A 306 0.34 15.10 -26.04
CA LEU A 306 -0.90 14.40 -25.66
C LEU A 306 -2.01 14.63 -26.68
N ALA A 307 -2.13 15.85 -27.22
CA ALA A 307 -3.14 16.22 -28.21
C ALA A 307 -3.03 15.38 -29.49
N GLN A 308 -1.81 15.07 -29.97
CA GLN A 308 -1.57 14.23 -31.15
C GLN A 308 -1.99 12.76 -30.95
N LYS A 309 -2.20 12.33 -29.70
CA LYS A 309 -2.66 10.98 -29.36
C LYS A 309 -4.18 10.90 -29.19
N ALA A 310 -4.87 12.04 -29.24
CA ALA A 310 -6.31 12.09 -29.11
C ALA A 310 -7.00 11.57 -30.38
N PRO A 311 -8.16 10.90 -30.25
CA PRO A 311 -8.98 10.56 -31.40
C PRO A 311 -9.48 11.83 -32.11
N ASP A 312 -9.70 11.70 -33.42
CA ASP A 312 -10.35 12.75 -34.22
C ASP A 312 -11.87 12.74 -33.98
N ALA A 313 -12.26 13.21 -32.80
CA ALA A 313 -13.63 13.32 -32.33
C ALA A 313 -13.76 14.48 -31.35
N ASN A 314 -14.99 14.91 -31.09
CA ASN A 314 -15.28 15.80 -29.96
C ASN A 314 -15.53 14.98 -28.68
N VAL A 315 -15.47 15.67 -27.53
CA VAL A 315 -15.63 15.03 -26.22
C VAL A 315 -16.99 14.34 -26.09
N ARG A 316 -18.09 14.97 -26.54
CA ARG A 316 -19.43 14.38 -26.49
C ARG A 316 -19.50 13.04 -27.21
N ARG A 317 -19.02 12.97 -28.45
CA ARG A 317 -19.02 11.73 -29.23
C ARG A 317 -18.23 10.63 -28.52
N VAL A 318 -17.06 10.95 -27.96
CA VAL A 318 -16.29 9.96 -27.19
C VAL A 318 -17.06 9.48 -25.96
N LEU A 319 -17.78 10.35 -25.26
CA LEU A 319 -18.63 9.95 -24.13
C LEU A 319 -19.80 9.08 -24.56
N ASP A 320 -20.44 9.40 -25.68
CA ASP A 320 -21.55 8.62 -26.24
C ASP A 320 -21.08 7.22 -26.72
N ASP A 321 -19.83 7.13 -27.20
CA ASP A 321 -19.19 5.88 -27.63
C ASP A 321 -18.63 5.05 -26.46
N LEU A 322 -18.60 5.58 -25.22
CA LEU A 322 -18.15 4.80 -24.06
C LEU A 322 -19.14 3.66 -23.76
N PRO A 323 -18.65 2.47 -23.36
CA PRO A 323 -19.51 1.42 -22.84
C PRO A 323 -20.36 1.94 -21.66
N PRO A 324 -21.61 1.48 -21.52
CA PRO A 324 -22.46 1.91 -20.43
C PRO A 324 -21.82 1.59 -19.07
N LEU A 325 -21.83 2.55 -18.14
CA LEU A 325 -21.24 2.37 -16.81
C LEU A 325 -22.13 1.56 -15.86
N LYS A 326 -23.40 1.38 -16.23
CA LYS A 326 -24.41 0.58 -15.53
C LYS A 326 -25.19 -0.28 -16.51
N ASN A 327 -25.61 -1.47 -16.08
CA ASN A 327 -26.60 -2.25 -16.83
C ASN A 327 -28.04 -1.77 -16.53
N ALA A 328 -29.03 -2.39 -17.18
CA ALA A 328 -30.44 -2.07 -17.00
C ALA A 328 -30.95 -2.27 -15.55
N ALA A 329 -30.30 -3.13 -14.76
CA ALA A 329 -30.61 -3.33 -13.35
C ALA A 329 -29.88 -2.33 -12.42
N GLY A 330 -29.14 -1.37 -12.97
CA GLY A 330 -28.38 -0.37 -12.22
C GLY A 330 -27.05 -0.87 -11.65
N GLN A 331 -26.62 -2.10 -11.97
CA GLN A 331 -25.36 -2.67 -11.49
C GLN A 331 -24.18 -2.03 -12.23
N LEU A 332 -23.09 -1.78 -11.51
CA LEU A 332 -21.91 -1.13 -12.06
C LEU A 332 -21.15 -2.06 -13.01
N LEU A 333 -20.90 -1.60 -14.23
CA LEU A 333 -20.14 -2.33 -15.25
C LEU A 333 -18.64 -1.97 -15.19
N PRO A 334 -17.73 -2.91 -15.50
CA PRO A 334 -16.28 -2.75 -15.35
C PRO A 334 -15.63 -2.04 -16.55
N VAL A 335 -16.14 -0.87 -16.93
CA VAL A 335 -15.65 -0.09 -18.09
C VAL A 335 -14.14 0.21 -17.96
N GLU A 336 -13.66 0.50 -16.75
CA GLU A 336 -12.24 0.75 -16.50
C GLU A 336 -11.34 -0.43 -16.84
N ARG A 337 -11.80 -1.67 -16.56
CA ARG A 337 -11.06 -2.89 -16.91
C ARG A 337 -11.03 -3.07 -18.43
N GLN A 338 -12.18 -2.87 -19.09
CA GLN A 338 -12.29 -2.99 -20.54
C GLN A 338 -11.33 -2.04 -21.26
N LEU A 339 -11.29 -0.78 -20.84
CA LEU A 339 -10.36 0.23 -21.38
C LEU A 339 -8.89 -0.17 -21.17
N LEU A 340 -8.54 -0.65 -19.98
CA LEU A 340 -7.17 -1.10 -19.68
C LEU A 340 -6.76 -2.32 -20.49
N THR A 341 -7.67 -3.27 -20.76
CA THR A 341 -7.37 -4.44 -21.60
C THR A 341 -7.19 -4.06 -23.07
N GLN A 342 -7.96 -3.10 -23.58
CA GLN A 342 -7.92 -2.70 -24.99
C GLN A 342 -6.73 -1.80 -25.35
N GLY A 343 -6.24 -1.01 -24.39
CA GLY A 343 -5.25 0.04 -24.65
C GLY A 343 -4.29 0.26 -23.49
N ALA A 344 -3.87 -0.82 -22.81
CA ALA A 344 -2.82 -0.79 -21.81
C ALA A 344 -1.64 0.06 -22.34
N ASP A 345 -1.26 1.08 -21.58
CA ASP A 345 -0.12 1.98 -21.83
C ASP A 345 -0.33 3.16 -22.80
N ALA A 346 -1.46 3.27 -23.50
CA ALA A 346 -1.73 4.49 -24.27
C ALA A 346 -2.10 5.67 -23.34
N PRO A 347 -1.44 6.86 -23.45
CA PRO A 347 -1.80 8.03 -22.67
C PRO A 347 -3.29 8.41 -22.77
N ILE A 348 -3.90 8.19 -23.94
CA ILE A 348 -5.31 8.49 -24.17
C ILE A 348 -6.25 7.55 -23.39
N THR A 349 -5.86 6.29 -23.15
CA THR A 349 -6.61 5.38 -22.28
C THR A 349 -6.74 5.96 -20.88
N ASN A 350 -5.69 6.62 -20.37
CA ASN A 350 -5.76 7.28 -19.07
C ASN A 350 -6.69 8.50 -19.08
N VAL A 351 -6.77 9.25 -20.19
CA VAL A 351 -7.78 10.32 -20.34
C VAL A 351 -9.19 9.74 -20.29
N LEU A 352 -9.45 8.64 -21.00
CA LEU A 352 -10.75 7.95 -20.97
C LEU A 352 -11.10 7.45 -19.55
N LEU A 353 -10.13 6.89 -18.81
CA LEU A 353 -10.34 6.48 -17.41
C LEU A 353 -10.67 7.66 -16.48
N LEU A 354 -10.08 8.84 -16.73
CA LEU A 354 -10.44 10.06 -16.00
C LEU A 354 -11.88 10.49 -16.33
N MET A 355 -12.29 10.39 -17.59
CA MET A 355 -13.66 10.68 -18.02
C MET A 355 -14.67 9.71 -17.40
N VAL A 356 -14.37 8.41 -17.37
CA VAL A 356 -15.19 7.42 -16.65
C VAL A 356 -15.29 7.76 -15.16
N GLY A 357 -14.19 8.15 -14.53
CA GLY A 357 -14.18 8.61 -13.14
C GLY A 357 -15.09 9.84 -12.91
N ALA A 358 -15.08 10.80 -13.83
CA ALA A 358 -15.95 11.98 -13.78
C ALA A 358 -17.43 11.60 -13.91
N LEU A 359 -17.79 10.73 -14.86
CA LEU A 359 -19.16 10.24 -15.01
C LEU A 359 -19.66 9.51 -13.75
N ARG A 360 -18.81 8.71 -13.10
CA ARG A 360 -19.14 8.07 -11.82
C ARG A 360 -19.31 9.06 -10.67
N SER A 361 -18.75 10.26 -10.78
CA SER A 361 -18.83 11.30 -9.76
C SER A 361 -20.20 12.01 -9.69
N ARG A 362 -20.94 11.96 -10.81
CA ARG A 362 -22.25 12.59 -10.98
C ARG A 362 -23.28 11.98 -10.02
N GLU A 363 -24.23 12.81 -9.63
CA GLU A 363 -25.32 12.41 -8.74
C GLU A 363 -26.16 11.28 -9.35
N GLY A 364 -26.61 10.35 -8.51
CA GLY A 364 -27.36 9.16 -8.95
C GLY A 364 -26.51 8.06 -9.61
N HIS A 365 -25.23 8.32 -9.92
CA HIS A 365 -24.37 7.30 -10.53
C HIS A 365 -23.82 6.30 -9.51
N LEU A 366 -23.46 6.75 -8.32
CA LEU A 366 -23.05 5.88 -7.21
C LEU A 366 -24.01 6.07 -6.02
N PRO A 367 -24.27 5.02 -5.21
CA PRO A 367 -24.91 5.19 -3.91
C PRO A 367 -24.16 6.23 -3.06
N ASP A 368 -24.87 6.98 -2.21
CA ASP A 368 -24.32 8.14 -1.51
C ASP A 368 -23.12 7.81 -0.62
N ASP A 369 -23.15 6.68 0.07
CA ASP A 369 -22.07 6.18 0.92
C ASP A 369 -20.82 5.80 0.12
N VAL A 370 -21.00 5.14 -1.03
CA VAL A 370 -19.95 4.82 -2.00
C VAL A 370 -19.38 6.11 -2.60
N ARG A 371 -20.25 7.03 -3.02
CA ARG A 371 -19.88 8.32 -3.63
C ARG A 371 -19.08 9.19 -2.66
N ALA A 372 -19.46 9.24 -1.38
CA ALA A 372 -18.76 9.99 -0.36
C ALA A 372 -17.31 9.51 -0.18
N VAL A 373 -17.04 8.21 -0.29
CA VAL A 373 -15.69 7.66 -0.23
C VAL A 373 -14.95 7.83 -1.55
N PHE A 374 -15.62 7.65 -2.68
CA PHE A 374 -15.06 7.85 -4.02
C PHE A 374 -14.53 9.28 -4.23
N LEU A 375 -15.32 10.28 -3.85
CA LEU A 375 -14.93 11.69 -3.90
C LEU A 375 -13.94 12.08 -2.79
N GLY A 376 -13.95 11.33 -1.69
CA GLY A 376 -13.28 11.72 -0.45
C GLY A 376 -14.05 12.85 0.27
N ARG A 377 -13.64 13.16 1.51
CA ARG A 377 -14.20 14.30 2.25
C ARG A 377 -13.88 15.59 1.51
N GLN A 378 -14.88 16.11 0.80
CA GLN A 378 -14.87 17.42 0.17
C GLN A 378 -14.48 18.46 1.24
N ARG A 379 -13.29 19.06 1.10
CA ARG A 379 -13.08 20.39 1.68
C ARG A 379 -14.01 21.35 0.91
N ARG A 380 -14.29 22.54 1.44
CA ARG A 380 -15.25 23.52 0.87
C ARG A 380 -15.03 23.92 -0.61
N TRP A 381 -14.01 23.37 -1.27
CA TRP A 381 -13.60 23.60 -2.66
C TRP A 381 -13.20 22.24 -3.26
N ALA A 382 -13.62 21.94 -4.49
CA ALA A 382 -13.23 20.73 -5.22
C ALA A 382 -11.69 20.54 -5.16
N GLU A 383 -11.23 19.32 -4.90
CA GLU A 383 -9.80 19.04 -4.88
C GLU A 383 -9.30 19.06 -6.35
N PHE A 384 -8.32 19.90 -6.66
CA PHE A 384 -7.74 19.99 -8.01
C PHE A 384 -7.32 18.60 -8.52
N LEU A 385 -7.77 18.23 -9.74
CA LEU A 385 -7.67 16.88 -10.36
C LEU A 385 -8.52 15.75 -9.73
N ASP A 386 -9.51 16.07 -8.90
CA ASP A 386 -10.52 15.09 -8.47
C ASP A 386 -11.54 14.76 -9.59
N PRO A 387 -12.44 13.78 -9.40
CA PRO A 387 -13.40 13.42 -10.44
C PRO A 387 -14.34 14.56 -10.80
N THR A 388 -14.69 15.44 -9.85
CA THR A 388 -15.58 16.59 -10.09
C THR A 388 -14.88 17.70 -10.87
N TRP A 389 -13.56 17.85 -10.70
CA TRP A 389 -12.75 18.72 -11.56
C TRP A 389 -12.79 18.27 -13.02
N VAL A 390 -12.60 16.96 -13.25
CA VAL A 390 -12.64 16.40 -14.60
C VAL A 390 -14.06 16.47 -15.19
N ASP A 391 -15.09 16.32 -14.36
CA ASP A 391 -16.49 16.50 -14.78
C ASP A 391 -16.76 17.92 -15.30
N GLY A 392 -16.29 18.95 -14.59
CA GLY A 392 -16.38 20.33 -15.07
C GLY A 392 -15.65 20.55 -16.40
N LEU A 393 -14.47 19.94 -16.57
CA LEU A 393 -13.74 20.01 -17.85
C LEU A 393 -14.49 19.30 -18.99
N ILE A 394 -15.16 18.18 -18.71
CA ILE A 394 -15.97 17.49 -19.71
C ILE A 394 -17.09 18.38 -20.21
N ASP A 395 -17.78 19.07 -19.30
CA ASP A 395 -18.87 19.96 -19.67
C ASP A 395 -18.35 21.18 -20.46
N ASP A 396 -17.24 21.80 -20.01
CA ASP A 396 -16.60 22.93 -20.69
C ASP A 396 -16.10 22.60 -22.11
N TYR A 397 -15.72 21.33 -22.35
CA TYR A 397 -15.15 20.86 -23.62
C TYR A 397 -16.10 19.95 -24.41
N ALA A 398 -17.36 19.82 -24.02
CA ALA A 398 -18.28 18.82 -24.59
C ALA A 398 -18.35 18.87 -26.14
N ASP A 399 -18.47 20.06 -26.71
CA ASP A 399 -18.53 20.30 -28.17
C ASP A 399 -17.17 20.53 -28.82
N ARG A 400 -16.08 20.46 -28.05
CA ARG A 400 -14.72 20.72 -28.51
C ARG A 400 -13.99 19.42 -28.86
N PRO A 401 -12.98 19.48 -29.74
CA PRO A 401 -12.13 18.33 -30.04
C PRO A 401 -11.44 17.76 -28.79
N VAL A 402 -11.29 16.43 -28.73
CA VAL A 402 -10.64 15.74 -27.59
C VAL A 402 -9.17 16.18 -27.43
N ARG A 403 -8.50 16.54 -28.53
CA ARG A 403 -7.16 17.15 -28.52
C ARG A 403 -7.06 18.40 -27.64
N ASP A 404 -8.12 19.20 -27.55
CA ASP A 404 -8.13 20.42 -26.76
C ASP A 404 -8.26 20.10 -25.26
N LEU A 405 -9.08 19.10 -24.92
CA LEU A 405 -9.18 18.59 -23.54
C LEU A 405 -7.85 17.96 -23.12
N ALA A 406 -7.24 17.15 -23.99
CA ALA A 406 -5.92 16.56 -23.76
C ALA A 406 -4.85 17.63 -23.47
N ALA A 407 -4.76 18.67 -24.31
CA ALA A 407 -3.85 19.79 -24.07
C ALA A 407 -4.12 20.47 -22.71
N ARG A 408 -5.40 20.68 -22.36
CA ARG A 408 -5.77 21.28 -21.07
C ARG A 408 -5.38 20.42 -19.88
N LEU A 409 -5.51 19.10 -19.96
CA LEU A 409 -5.10 18.20 -18.88
C LEU A 409 -3.59 18.24 -18.65
N VAL A 410 -2.79 18.47 -19.70
CA VAL A 410 -1.34 18.73 -19.57
C VAL A 410 -1.09 19.99 -18.76
N ASP A 411 -1.77 21.09 -19.08
CA ASP A 411 -1.65 22.35 -18.33
C ASP A 411 -2.02 22.16 -16.86
N ASP A 412 -3.11 21.45 -16.57
CA ASP A 412 -3.55 21.18 -15.21
C ASP A 412 -2.51 20.32 -14.44
N MET A 413 -1.94 19.28 -15.06
CA MET A 413 -0.88 18.47 -14.45
C MET A 413 0.37 19.30 -14.13
N LEU A 414 0.82 20.14 -15.07
CA LEU A 414 1.99 21.00 -14.88
C LEU A 414 1.75 22.02 -13.76
N ALA A 415 0.56 22.64 -13.74
CA ALA A 415 0.15 23.59 -12.71
C ALA A 415 0.09 22.93 -11.32
N GLN A 416 -0.52 21.75 -11.21
CA GLN A 416 -0.61 21.02 -9.94
C GLN A 416 0.76 20.56 -9.45
N SER A 417 1.59 20.01 -10.34
CA SER A 417 2.94 19.57 -10.00
C SER A 417 3.75 20.71 -9.40
N ARG A 418 3.69 21.90 -10.02
CA ARG A 418 4.30 23.12 -9.48
C ARG A 418 3.70 23.51 -8.12
N ARG A 419 2.37 23.51 -7.97
CA ARG A 419 1.69 23.84 -6.71
C ARG A 419 2.14 22.93 -5.57
N VAL A 420 2.19 21.62 -5.82
CA VAL A 420 2.61 20.60 -4.86
C VAL A 420 4.10 20.74 -4.53
N ALA A 421 4.96 20.99 -5.53
CA ALA A 421 6.39 21.20 -5.33
C ALA A 421 6.67 22.42 -4.44
N LEU A 422 5.97 23.53 -4.66
CA LEU A 422 6.05 24.75 -3.85
C LEU A 422 5.53 24.52 -2.42
N ALA A 423 4.43 23.80 -2.24
CA ALA A 423 3.92 23.45 -0.91
C ALA A 423 4.90 22.56 -0.10
N LYS A 424 5.70 21.77 -0.81
CA LYS A 424 6.74 20.88 -0.24
C LYS A 424 8.11 21.56 -0.11
N LEU A 425 8.26 22.82 -0.49
CA LEU A 425 9.51 23.56 -0.39
C LEU A 425 10.00 23.54 1.06
N ARG A 426 11.27 23.17 1.26
CA ARG A 426 11.94 23.19 2.57
C ARG A 426 13.34 23.75 2.39
N THR A 427 13.86 24.38 3.43
CA THR A 427 15.28 24.74 3.49
C THR A 427 16.10 23.46 3.67
N ASP A 428 17.16 23.29 2.89
CA ASP A 428 18.12 22.20 3.07
C ASP A 428 18.97 22.52 4.31
N PRO A 429 18.91 21.70 5.37
CA PRO A 429 19.67 21.97 6.59
C PRO A 429 21.19 21.97 6.39
N ALA A 430 21.69 21.30 5.34
CA ALA A 430 23.13 21.20 5.08
C ALA A 430 23.69 22.39 4.29
N THR A 431 22.90 22.98 3.39
CA THR A 431 23.38 24.04 2.49
C THR A 431 22.71 25.39 2.73
N GLY A 432 21.66 25.46 3.54
CA GLY A 432 20.84 26.67 3.76
C GLY A 432 19.99 27.06 2.55
N GLY A 433 20.12 26.38 1.41
CA GLY A 433 19.39 26.66 0.18
C GLY A 433 17.96 26.10 0.18
N LEU A 434 17.10 26.62 -0.71
CA LEU A 434 15.77 26.08 -0.91
C LEU A 434 15.82 24.77 -1.70
N LYS A 435 15.17 23.73 -1.17
CA LYS A 435 15.08 22.42 -1.82
C LYS A 435 13.67 22.17 -2.35
N ILE A 436 13.59 21.99 -3.67
CA ILE A 436 12.38 21.58 -4.37
C ILE A 436 12.38 20.07 -4.53
N PHE A 437 11.35 19.41 -4.00
CA PHE A 437 11.15 17.97 -4.14
C PHE A 437 10.27 17.67 -5.35
N SER A 438 10.82 17.86 -6.54
CA SER A 438 10.19 17.52 -7.83
C SER A 438 11.21 16.80 -8.71
N ARG A 439 10.73 15.99 -9.65
CA ARG A 439 11.55 15.44 -10.74
C ARG A 439 11.43 16.25 -12.03
N LEU A 440 10.41 17.10 -12.15
CA LEU A 440 10.20 18.01 -13.26
C LEU A 440 10.40 19.45 -12.80
N HIS A 441 11.15 20.22 -13.57
CA HIS A 441 11.52 21.59 -13.25
C HIS A 441 11.29 22.50 -14.44
N LEU A 442 11.00 23.77 -14.19
CA LEU A 442 10.81 24.81 -15.19
C LEU A 442 11.95 25.82 -15.10
N ARG A 443 12.65 26.08 -16.20
CA ARG A 443 13.69 27.11 -16.33
C ARG A 443 13.58 27.75 -17.70
N ASN A 444 13.56 29.08 -17.77
CA ASN A 444 13.47 29.83 -19.02
C ASN A 444 12.33 29.32 -19.93
N GLU A 445 11.15 29.09 -19.36
CA GLU A 445 9.94 28.60 -20.07
C GLU A 445 10.06 27.18 -20.65
N ARG A 446 11.13 26.46 -20.33
CA ARG A 446 11.37 25.07 -20.76
C ARG A 446 11.40 24.13 -19.56
N TYR A 447 10.79 22.96 -19.75
CA TYR A 447 10.71 21.90 -18.77
C TYR A 447 11.86 20.92 -18.96
N PHE A 448 12.55 20.60 -17.85
CA PHE A 448 13.60 19.58 -17.81
C PHE A 448 13.34 18.63 -16.65
N LYS A 449 13.79 17.37 -16.78
CA LYS A 449 13.64 16.35 -15.74
C LYS A 449 14.96 15.94 -15.11
N THR A 450 14.91 15.55 -13.83
CA THR A 450 16.04 14.99 -13.06
C THR A 450 15.90 13.49 -12.82
N GLY A 451 14.83 12.88 -13.37
CA GLY A 451 14.56 11.45 -13.30
C GLY A 451 13.16 11.11 -13.78
N ASP A 452 12.92 9.83 -14.07
CA ASP A 452 11.60 9.35 -14.47
C ASP A 452 10.66 9.22 -13.26
N GLU A 453 9.36 9.29 -13.54
CA GLU A 453 8.30 9.08 -12.56
C GLU A 453 7.77 7.65 -12.62
N GLY A 454 7.43 7.10 -11.45
CA GLY A 454 6.86 5.76 -11.36
C GLY A 454 5.39 5.77 -11.74
N ASP A 455 5.01 4.88 -12.66
CA ASP A 455 3.67 4.69 -13.23
C ASP A 455 2.78 3.75 -12.42
N SER A 456 3.35 3.00 -11.47
CA SER A 456 2.63 1.99 -10.70
C SER A 456 1.52 2.61 -9.86
N ASP A 457 0.40 1.88 -9.74
CA ASP A 457 -0.71 2.20 -8.85
C ASP A 457 -0.26 2.27 -7.38
N ILE A 458 -1.03 2.99 -6.56
CA ILE A 458 -0.76 3.04 -5.12
C ILE A 458 -1.22 1.75 -4.42
N GLY A 459 -0.44 1.29 -3.45
CA GLY A 459 -0.80 0.08 -2.70
C GLY A 459 -2.05 0.29 -1.84
N THR A 460 -3.06 -0.56 -2.02
CA THR A 460 -4.32 -0.59 -1.24
C THR A 460 -4.21 -1.40 0.06
N ARG A 461 -3.05 -2.00 0.33
CA ARG A 461 -2.78 -2.94 1.44
C ARG A 461 -3.49 -4.28 1.36
N ILE A 462 -4.43 -4.46 0.41
CA ILE A 462 -5.12 -5.73 0.18
C ILE A 462 -4.15 -6.87 -0.15
N PRO A 463 -3.13 -6.69 -1.02
CA PRO A 463 -2.15 -7.76 -1.25
C PRO A 463 -1.40 -8.15 0.03
N GLN A 464 -0.99 -7.17 0.85
CA GLN A 464 -0.31 -7.45 2.12
C GLN A 464 -1.24 -8.16 3.10
N LEU A 465 -2.47 -7.70 3.26
CA LEU A 465 -3.47 -8.34 4.12
C LEU A 465 -3.72 -9.80 3.70
N GLY A 466 -3.88 -10.04 2.39
CA GLY A 466 -4.01 -11.39 1.83
C GLY A 466 -2.80 -12.27 2.12
N SER A 467 -1.57 -11.75 1.95
CA SER A 467 -0.34 -12.47 2.31
C SER A 467 -0.23 -12.80 3.79
N LEU A 468 -0.67 -11.91 4.69
CA LEU A 468 -0.70 -12.18 6.13
C LEU A 468 -1.74 -13.26 6.46
N ALA A 469 -2.94 -13.18 5.86
CA ALA A 469 -3.99 -14.19 6.03
C ALA A 469 -3.57 -15.58 5.51
N ALA A 470 -2.80 -15.63 4.40
CA ALA A 470 -2.22 -16.87 3.89
C ALA A 470 -1.19 -17.48 4.85
N GLN A 471 -0.30 -16.66 5.43
CA GLN A 471 0.64 -17.11 6.48
C GLN A 471 -0.06 -17.68 7.72
N LEU A 472 -1.25 -17.16 8.03
CA LEU A 472 -2.08 -17.63 9.13
C LEU A 472 -2.92 -18.87 8.78
N GLY A 473 -2.89 -19.33 7.53
CA GLY A 473 -3.67 -20.47 7.06
C GLY A 473 -5.16 -20.17 6.85
N LEU A 474 -5.56 -18.90 6.84
CA LEU A 474 -6.94 -18.50 6.50
C LEU A 474 -7.17 -18.59 4.99
N PHE A 475 -6.17 -18.21 4.21
CA PHE A 475 -6.18 -18.33 2.74
C PHE A 475 -5.12 -19.34 2.29
N ALA A 476 -5.32 -19.92 1.12
CA ALA A 476 -4.33 -20.75 0.44
C ALA A 476 -4.24 -20.36 -1.04
N VAL A 477 -3.07 -20.56 -1.63
CA VAL A 477 -2.88 -20.47 -3.08
C VAL A 477 -2.73 -21.89 -3.61
N ARG A 478 -3.58 -22.30 -4.55
CA ARG A 478 -3.53 -23.60 -5.22
C ARG A 478 -3.66 -23.36 -6.71
N ASP A 479 -2.71 -23.84 -7.50
CA ASP A 479 -2.72 -23.69 -8.97
C ASP A 479 -2.93 -22.22 -9.40
N ASN A 480 -2.20 -21.30 -8.75
CA ASN A 480 -2.31 -19.84 -8.88
C ASN A 480 -3.69 -19.24 -8.54
N CYS A 481 -4.63 -20.02 -8.03
CA CYS A 481 -5.92 -19.57 -7.56
C CYS A 481 -5.89 -19.31 -6.05
N HIS A 482 -6.53 -18.22 -5.63
CA HIS A 482 -6.75 -17.95 -4.22
C HIS A 482 -7.95 -18.74 -3.72
N THR A 483 -7.81 -19.40 -2.58
CA THR A 483 -8.89 -20.18 -1.95
C THR A 483 -9.01 -19.81 -0.48
N LEU A 484 -10.24 -19.74 0.02
CA LEU A 484 -10.52 -19.61 1.45
C LEU A 484 -10.47 -21.01 2.07
N THR A 485 -9.69 -21.19 3.14
CA THR A 485 -9.63 -22.48 3.83
C THR A 485 -10.90 -22.69 4.67
N SER A 486 -11.20 -23.95 5.04
CA SER A 486 -12.33 -24.25 5.94
C SER A 486 -12.23 -23.48 7.26
N GLU A 487 -11.00 -23.30 7.75
CA GLU A 487 -10.72 -22.52 8.95
C GLU A 487 -10.93 -21.03 8.73
N GLY A 488 -10.44 -20.49 7.60
CA GLY A 488 -10.71 -19.11 7.20
C GLY A 488 -12.21 -18.83 7.10
N ARG A 489 -12.97 -19.75 6.51
CA ARG A 489 -14.42 -19.64 6.33
C ARG A 489 -15.17 -19.59 7.66
N ARG A 490 -14.75 -20.42 8.62
CA ARG A 490 -15.26 -20.46 9.99
C ARG A 490 -14.92 -19.19 10.77
N ILE A 491 -13.64 -18.79 10.81
CA ILE A 491 -13.17 -17.63 11.60
C ILE A 491 -13.70 -16.31 11.04
N LEU A 492 -13.81 -16.19 9.72
CA LEU A 492 -14.29 -14.98 9.07
C LEU A 492 -15.82 -14.97 8.87
N GLU A 493 -16.54 -16.02 9.27
CA GLU A 493 -18.01 -16.09 9.19
C GLU A 493 -18.49 -15.67 7.79
N THR A 494 -17.97 -16.37 6.77
CA THR A 494 -18.21 -16.06 5.33
C THR A 494 -19.17 -17.05 4.67
N ASN A 495 -19.73 -17.99 5.45
CA ASN A 495 -20.87 -18.77 5.01
C ASN A 495 -22.12 -17.88 5.02
N PRO A 496 -22.92 -17.92 3.94
CA PRO A 496 -24.14 -17.12 3.82
C PRO A 496 -25.23 -17.54 4.81
#